data_AF-A0A9X1QRA7-F1
#
_entry.id   AF-A0A9X1QRA7-F1
#
_cell.length_a   1.000
_cell.length_b   1.000
_cell.length_c   1.000
_cell.angle_alpha   90.00
_cell.angle_beta   90.00
_cell.angle_gamma   90.00
#
_symmetry.space_group_name_H-M   'P 1'
#
loop_
_entity.id
_entity.type
_entity.pdbx_description
1 polymer ?
#
loop_
_entity_poly.entity_id
_entity_poly.type
_entity_poly.pdbx_seq_one_letter_code
_entity_poly.pdbx_strand_id
1 'polypeptide(L)'
;MTIDILANVISTTPVAPPGADRFQWLVSIFTWFCYIAAVLGIVYGGARFAWEKWVRGGDLQAPKIIMGALIGGVVMAIAPSLIAGAMGQ
;
A
#
# COMPACT_ATOMS: atom_id res chain seq x y z
N MET A 1 25.81 -34.03 -31.27
CA MET A 1 24.56 -34.68 -30.81
C MET A 1 24.04 -33.83 -29.67
N THR A 2 23.03 -33.03 -30.00
CA THR A 2 22.35 -32.06 -29.14
C THR A 2 21.32 -32.81 -28.32
N ILE A 3 21.51 -32.88 -27.00
CA ILE A 3 20.38 -33.11 -26.11
C ILE A 3 19.92 -31.74 -25.65
N ASP A 4 19.03 -31.16 -26.45
CA ASP A 4 18.06 -30.19 -25.94
C ASP A 4 17.32 -30.88 -24.79
N ILE A 5 17.86 -30.77 -23.59
CA ILE A 5 17.14 -31.04 -22.36
C ILE A 5 15.93 -30.14 -22.46
N LEU A 6 14.75 -30.77 -22.47
CA LEU A 6 13.45 -30.16 -22.59
C LEU A 6 13.27 -29.11 -21.48
N ALA A 7 13.81 -27.92 -21.69
CA ALA A 7 13.18 -26.68 -21.31
C ALA A 7 11.86 -26.60 -22.09
N ASN A 8 10.92 -27.50 -21.75
CA ASN A 8 9.53 -27.14 -21.81
C ASN A 8 9.37 -26.07 -20.74
N VAL A 9 9.78 -24.86 -21.12
CA VAL A 9 9.26 -23.62 -20.58
C VAL A 9 7.77 -23.78 -20.80
N ILE A 10 7.10 -24.37 -19.82
CA ILE A 10 5.66 -24.33 -19.73
C ILE A 10 5.42 -22.84 -19.70
N SER A 11 5.02 -22.28 -20.84
CA SER A 11 4.39 -20.99 -20.90
C SER A 11 3.11 -21.20 -20.11
N THR A 12 3.21 -21.11 -18.79
CA THR A 12 2.10 -20.75 -17.95
C THR A 12 1.83 -19.32 -18.37
N THR A 13 1.14 -19.15 -19.50
CA THR A 13 0.37 -17.94 -19.74
C THR A 13 -0.36 -17.72 -18.42
N PRO A 14 -0.07 -16.65 -17.68
CA PRO A 14 -0.78 -16.37 -16.45
C PRO A 14 -2.21 -16.02 -16.86
N VAL A 15 -3.02 -17.03 -17.11
CA VAL A 15 -4.45 -16.88 -17.32
C VAL A 15 -4.98 -16.68 -15.92
N ALA A 16 -5.40 -15.44 -15.65
CA ALA A 16 -5.98 -15.07 -14.37
C ALA A 16 -7.04 -16.13 -13.99
N PRO A 17 -6.94 -16.79 -12.82
CA PRO A 17 -7.84 -17.85 -12.46
C PRO A 17 -9.29 -17.39 -12.59
N PRO A 18 -10.24 -18.21 -13.09
CA PRO A 18 -11.63 -17.79 -13.27
C PRO A 18 -12.20 -17.17 -11.98
N GLY A 19 -12.56 -15.88 -12.01
CA GLY A 19 -13.01 -15.13 -10.82
C GLY A 19 -11.95 -14.21 -10.19
N ALA A 20 -10.71 -14.22 -10.67
CA ALA A 20 -9.65 -13.30 -10.25
C ALA A 20 -10.04 -11.83 -10.47
N ASP A 21 -10.82 -11.51 -11.50
CA ASP A 21 -11.29 -10.15 -11.78
C ASP A 21 -12.12 -9.57 -10.62
N ARG A 22 -12.97 -10.38 -10.00
CA ARG A 22 -13.83 -9.94 -8.88
C ARG A 22 -13.00 -9.72 -7.62
N PHE A 23 -12.02 -10.58 -7.39
CA PHE A 23 -11.11 -10.43 -6.27
C PHE A 23 -10.17 -9.22 -6.47
N GLN A 24 -9.65 -9.01 -7.67
CA GLN A 24 -8.86 -7.84 -8.02
C GLN A 24 -9.65 -6.54 -7.86
N TRP A 25 -10.93 -6.53 -8.27
CA TRP A 25 -11.82 -5.39 -8.02
C TRP A 25 -11.99 -5.11 -6.51
N LEU A 26 -12.16 -6.15 -5.69
CA LEU A 26 -12.27 -6.02 -4.23
C LEU A 26 -10.99 -5.44 -3.60
N VAL A 27 -9.82 -5.93 -4.02
CA VAL A 27 -8.52 -5.41 -3.56
C VAL A 27 -8.32 -3.96 -4.02
N SER A 28 -8.76 -3.63 -5.23
CA SER A 28 -8.67 -2.27 -5.76
C SER A 28 -9.53 -1.27 -4.98
N ILE A 29 -10.78 -1.61 -4.65
CA ILE A 29 -11.63 -0.72 -3.84
C ILE A 29 -11.07 -0.57 -2.42
N PHE A 30 -10.50 -1.63 -1.86
CA PHE A 30 -9.84 -1.58 -0.56
C PHE A 30 -8.60 -0.67 -0.58
N THR A 31 -7.79 -0.77 -1.64
CA THR A 31 -6.60 0.09 -1.81
C THR A 31 -6.99 1.57 -1.88
N TRP A 32 -8.08 1.89 -2.59
CA TRP A 32 -8.65 3.24 -2.61
C TRP A 32 -9.10 3.72 -1.23
N PHE A 33 -9.73 2.86 -0.44
CA PHE A 33 -10.13 3.18 0.92
C PHE A 33 -8.92 3.53 1.80
N CYS A 34 -7.83 2.75 1.69
CA CYS A 34 -6.62 3.02 2.44
C CYS A 34 -5.94 4.35 2.04
N TYR A 35 -5.94 4.71 0.74
CA TYR A 35 -5.45 6.02 0.29
C TYR A 35 -6.25 7.17 0.90
N ILE A 36 -7.58 7.09 0.87
CA ILE A 36 -8.44 8.11 1.47
C ILE A 36 -8.17 8.22 2.97
N ALA A 37 -8.07 7.09 3.68
CA ALA A 37 -7.78 7.06 5.10
C ALA A 37 -6.44 7.74 5.45
N ALA A 38 -5.39 7.49 4.66
CA ALA A 38 -4.08 8.11 4.88
C ALA A 38 -4.11 9.62 4.65
N VAL A 39 -4.74 10.09 3.57
CA VAL A 39 -4.89 11.53 3.30
C VAL A 39 -5.66 12.21 4.42
N LEU A 40 -6.78 11.64 4.85
CA LEU A 40 -7.56 12.19 5.96
C LEU A 40 -6.77 12.24 7.27
N GLY A 41 -5.99 11.19 7.57
CA GLY A 41 -5.14 11.15 8.76
C GLY A 41 -4.08 12.25 8.78
N ILE A 42 -3.40 12.49 7.65
CA ILE A 42 -2.40 13.56 7.52
C ILE A 42 -3.05 14.93 7.59
N VAL A 43 -4.18 15.14 6.89
CA VAL A 43 -4.89 16.43 6.87
C VAL A 43 -5.43 16.76 8.26
N TYR A 44 -6.06 15.81 8.95
CA TYR A 44 -6.55 16.00 10.32
C TYR A 44 -5.40 16.24 11.29
N GLY A 45 -4.34 15.42 11.21
CA GLY A 45 -3.14 15.59 12.02
C GLY A 45 -2.50 16.97 11.83
N GLY A 46 -2.37 17.44 10.58
CA GLY A 46 -1.82 18.75 10.24
C GLY A 46 -2.70 19.91 10.72
N ALA A 47 -4.02 19.82 10.53
CA ALA A 47 -4.97 20.81 11.04
C ALA A 47 -4.93 20.88 12.58
N ARG A 48 -4.86 19.72 13.24
CA ARG A 48 -4.74 19.63 14.69
C ARG A 48 -3.41 20.17 15.19
N PHE A 49 -2.31 19.88 14.49
CA PHE A 49 -0.99 20.39 14.79
C PHE A 49 -0.95 21.92 14.76
N ALA A 50 -1.59 22.53 13.76
CA ALA A 50 -1.76 23.98 13.71
C ALA A 50 -2.59 24.48 14.92
N TRP A 51 -3.72 23.86 15.23
CA TRP A 51 -4.56 24.26 16.36
C TRP A 51 -3.86 24.15 17.74
N GLU A 52 -3.09 23.09 17.94
CA GLU A 52 -2.34 22.85 19.18
C GLU A 52 -1.23 23.88 19.39
N LYS A 53 -0.59 24.34 18.31
CA LYS A 53 0.39 25.43 18.35
C LYS A 53 -0.19 26.75 18.84
N TRP A 54 -1.41 27.10 18.41
CA TRP A 54 -1.97 28.45 18.64
C TRP A 54 -2.90 28.53 19.87
N VAL A 55 -3.64 27.46 20.19
CA VAL A 55 -4.72 27.51 21.20
C VAL A 55 -4.46 26.63 22.42
N ARG A 56 -3.71 25.54 22.26
CA ARG A 56 -3.65 24.45 23.26
C ARG A 56 -2.33 24.31 24.00
N GLY A 57 -1.28 25.02 23.56
CA GLY A 57 -0.10 25.34 24.38
C GLY A 57 0.72 24.17 24.93
N GLY A 58 0.64 22.95 24.39
CA GLY A 58 1.57 21.87 24.78
C GLY A 58 1.07 20.42 24.72
N ASP A 59 -0.20 20.15 24.42
CA ASP A 59 -0.68 18.76 24.31
C ASP A 59 -0.23 18.15 22.97
N LEU A 60 0.76 17.24 23.00
CA LEU A 60 1.48 16.72 21.83
C LEU A 60 0.76 15.54 21.14
N GLN A 61 -0.55 15.64 20.92
CA GLN A 61 -1.31 14.54 20.29
C GLN A 61 -1.17 14.54 18.77
N ALA A 62 -1.10 15.71 18.13
CA ALA A 62 -1.01 15.82 16.68
C ALA A 62 0.25 15.16 16.06
N PRO A 63 1.46 15.25 16.63
CA PRO A 63 2.64 14.58 16.09
C PRO A 63 2.48 13.06 16.01
N LYS A 64 1.84 12.45 17.01
CA LYS A 64 1.57 11.00 17.04
C LYS A 64 0.62 10.59 15.90
N ILE A 65 -0.40 11.40 15.64
CA ILE A 65 -1.38 11.15 14.57
C ILE A 65 -0.70 11.24 13.20
N ILE A 66 0.08 12.30 12.96
CA ILE A 66 0.81 12.49 11.71
C ILE A 66 1.82 11.35 11.50
N MET A 67 2.57 10.98 12.54
CA MET A 67 3.58 9.92 12.44
C MET A 67 2.93 8.55 12.14
N GLY A 68 1.80 8.24 12.77
CA GLY A 68 1.03 7.04 12.44
C GLY A 68 0.53 7.03 10.99
N ALA A 69 0.02 8.17 10.52
CA ALA A 69 -0.45 8.32 9.15
C ALA A 69 0.70 8.23 8.11
N LEU A 70 1.87 8.78 8.43
CA LEU A 70 3.05 8.70 7.58
C LEU A 70 3.60 7.27 7.48
N ILE A 71 3.74 6.58 8.61
CA ILE A 71 4.21 5.19 8.62
C ILE A 71 3.27 4.30 7.80
N GLY A 72 1.95 4.41 8.05
CA GLY A 72 0.95 3.70 7.25
C GLY A 72 1.04 4.04 5.76
N GLY A 73 1.19 5.32 5.42
CA GLY A 73 1.36 5.79 4.04
C GLY A 73 2.58 5.21 3.33
N VAL A 74 3.74 5.20 4.01
CA VAL A 74 4.98 4.63 3.45
C VAL A 74 4.85 3.13 3.23
N VAL A 75 4.29 2.40 4.20
CA VAL A 75 4.06 0.95 4.07
C VAL A 75 3.19 0.63 2.87
N MET A 76 2.13 1.42 2.64
CA MET A 76 1.28 1.23 1.45
C MET A 76 2.02 1.52 0.15
N ALA A 77 2.86 2.57 0.11
CA ALA A 77 3.59 2.94 -1.10
C ALA A 77 4.61 1.86 -1.54
N ILE A 78 5.21 1.15 -0.58
CA ILE A 78 6.24 0.13 -0.87
C ILE A 78 5.67 -1.29 -0.99
N ALA A 79 4.42 -1.53 -0.57
CA ALA A 79 3.82 -2.86 -0.62
C ALA A 79 3.89 -3.53 -2.01
N PRO A 80 3.64 -2.82 -3.14
CA PRO A 80 3.79 -3.44 -4.46
C PRO A 80 5.22 -3.89 -4.74
N SER A 81 6.21 -3.04 -4.43
CA SER A 81 7.64 -3.33 -4.65
C SER A 81 8.13 -4.49 -3.78
N LEU A 82 7.63 -4.59 -2.55
CA LEU A 82 7.93 -5.70 -1.64
C LEU A 82 7.42 -7.03 -2.20
N ILE A 83 6.18 -7.06 -2.70
CA ILE A 83 5.56 -8.28 -3.25
C ILE A 83 6.28 -8.70 -4.53
N ALA A 84 6.64 -7.74 -5.40
CA ALA A 84 7.46 -8.01 -6.59
C ALA A 84 8.79 -8.67 -6.20
N GLY A 85 9.53 -8.08 -5.26
CA GLY A 85 10.79 -8.65 -4.78
C GLY A 85 10.63 -10.03 -4.13
N ALA A 86 9.54 -10.28 -3.40
CA ALA A 86 9.24 -11.59 -2.81
C ALA A 86 8.91 -12.66 -3.86
N MET A 87 8.35 -12.26 -5.01
CA MET A 87 8.11 -13.13 -6.16
C MET A 87 9.36 -13.31 -7.04
N GLY A 88 10.50 -12.73 -6.66
CA GLY A 88 11.74 -12.79 -7.45
C GLY A 88 11.68 -11.98 -8.74
N GLN A 89 10.83 -10.95 -8.79
CA GLN A 89 10.67 -10.01 -9.90
C GLN A 89 11.25 -8.64 -9.58
#